data_AF-A0A938GSR2-F1
#
_entry.id   AF-A0A938GSR2-F1
#
_cell.length_a   1.000
_cell.length_b   1.000
_cell.length_c   1.000
_cell.angle_alpha   90.00
_cell.angle_beta   90.00
_cell.angle_gamma   90.00
#
_symmetry.space_group_name_H-M   'P 1'
#
loop_
_entity.id
_entity.type
_entity.pdbx_description
1 polymer ?
#
loop_
_entity_poly.entity_id
_entity_poly.type
_entity_poly.pdbx_seq_one_letter_code
_entity_poly.pdbx_strand_id
1 'polypeptide(L)'
;QAGELACLFVNRAHENQGIGRKILQFIENRARELGVKALFALSTQAFTYFQSKGGFSEAGPELLPPARREKYEQSGRKSKVLLKRIQPPPNTTGTTSSPGINP
;
A
#
# COMPACT_ATOMS: atom_id res chain seq x y z
N GLN A 1 -8.25 13.95 6.72
CA GLN A 1 -9.08 13.31 5.69
C GLN A 1 -8.40 12.01 5.26
N ALA A 2 -9.17 10.93 5.04
CA ALA A 2 -8.66 9.61 4.65
C ALA A 2 -9.39 9.17 3.37
N GLY A 3 -8.66 9.04 2.27
CA GLY A 3 -9.17 8.46 1.03
C GLY A 3 -8.94 6.95 1.03
N GLU A 4 -9.99 6.17 0.73
CA GLU A 4 -9.93 4.71 0.73
C GLU A 4 -9.99 4.19 -0.73
N LEU A 5 -8.84 3.82 -1.28
CA LEU A 5 -8.76 3.09 -2.54
C LEU A 5 -8.31 1.65 -2.23
N ALA A 6 -9.28 0.76 -2.02
CA ALA A 6 -9.03 -0.64 -1.68
C ALA A 6 -9.34 -1.55 -2.88
N CYS A 7 -8.39 -1.69 -3.81
CA CYS A 7 -8.38 -2.87 -4.69
C CYS A 7 -6.99 -3.10 -5.28
N LEU A 8 -6.29 -4.13 -4.80
CA LEU A 8 -5.23 -4.76 -5.59
C LEU A 8 -5.47 -6.27 -5.60
N PHE A 9 -6.08 -6.74 -6.69
CA PHE A 9 -6.10 -8.15 -7.07
C PHE A 9 -4.99 -8.37 -8.10
N VAL A 10 -3.85 -8.93 -7.67
CA VAL A 10 -2.83 -9.41 -8.61
C VAL A 10 -3.15 -10.88 -8.90
N ASN A 11 -3.70 -11.14 -10.08
CA ASN A 11 -3.80 -12.50 -10.61
C ASN A 11 -2.38 -13.02 -10.89
N ARG A 12 -2.07 -14.22 -10.42
CA ARG A 12 -0.77 -14.93 -10.46
C ARG A 12 -0.25 -15.27 -11.87
N ALA A 13 -0.86 -14.79 -12.94
CA ALA A 13 -0.59 -15.30 -14.29
C ALA A 13 0.72 -14.81 -14.96
N HIS A 14 1.48 -13.87 -14.36
CA HIS A 14 2.62 -13.23 -15.05
C HIS A 14 3.90 -13.10 -14.19
N GLU A 15 4.26 -14.13 -13.44
CA GLU A 15 5.35 -14.09 -12.44
C GLU A 15 6.79 -14.00 -13.01
N ASN A 16 7.01 -13.82 -14.33
CA ASN A 16 8.33 -14.04 -14.96
C ASN A 16 9.03 -12.86 -15.67
N GLN A 17 8.61 -11.59 -15.50
CA GLN A 17 9.29 -10.45 -16.17
C GLN A 17 9.46 -9.18 -15.31
N GLY A 18 9.35 -9.29 -13.98
CA GLY A 18 9.43 -8.12 -13.09
C GLY A 18 8.21 -7.19 -13.14
N ILE A 19 7.17 -7.56 -13.91
CA ILE A 19 5.90 -6.84 -14.04
C ILE A 19 5.24 -6.62 -12.68
N GLY A 20 5.23 -7.64 -11.81
CA GLY A 20 4.65 -7.52 -10.47
C GLY A 20 5.32 -6.44 -9.61
N ARG A 21 6.64 -6.25 -9.71
CA ARG A 21 7.33 -5.16 -8.99
C ARG A 21 6.98 -3.80 -9.57
N LYS A 22 6.91 -3.67 -10.89
CA LYS A 22 6.51 -2.42 -11.57
C LYS A 22 5.08 -2.01 -11.16
N ILE A 23 4.16 -2.98 -11.10
CA ILE A 23 2.78 -2.74 -10.63
C ILE A 23 2.77 -2.29 -9.17
N LEU A 24 3.49 -2.99 -8.28
CA LEU A 24 3.58 -2.59 -6.88
C LEU A 24 4.13 -1.16 -6.73
N GLN A 25 5.21 -0.84 -7.44
CA GLN A 25 5.82 0.49 -7.42
C GLN A 25 4.87 1.57 -7.95
N PHE A 26 4.16 1.31 -9.05
CA PHE A 26 3.16 2.23 -9.60
C PHE A 26 2.04 2.51 -8.60
N ILE A 27 1.51 1.47 -7.95
CA ILE A 27 0.44 1.60 -6.96
C ILE A 27 0.93 2.37 -5.73
N GLU A 28 2.14 2.10 -5.26
CA GLU A 28 2.73 2.84 -4.14
C GLU A 28 2.91 4.32 -4.47
N ASN A 29 3.42 4.64 -5.67
CA ASN A 29 3.56 6.03 -6.11
C ASN A 29 2.20 6.72 -6.16
N ARG A 30 1.19 6.06 -6.76
CA ARG A 30 -0.16 6.59 -6.81
C ARG A 30 -0.77 6.77 -5.41
N ALA A 31 -0.52 5.84 -4.49
CA ALA A 31 -0.96 5.95 -3.12
C ALA A 31 -0.33 7.16 -2.41
N ARG A 32 0.96 7.44 -2.64
CA ARG A 32 1.66 8.63 -2.12
C ARG A 32 1.05 9.92 -2.66
N GLU A 33 0.82 10.00 -3.97
CA GLU A 33 0.18 11.16 -4.62
C GLU A 33 -1.22 11.46 -4.06
N LEU A 34 -1.98 10.41 -3.76
CA LEU A 34 -3.33 10.51 -3.20
C LEU A 34 -3.35 10.70 -1.68
N GLY A 35 -2.18 10.77 -1.02
CA GLY A 35 -2.10 10.90 0.44
C GLY A 35 -2.61 9.67 1.21
N VAL A 36 -2.67 8.52 0.55
CA VAL A 36 -3.07 7.25 1.17
C VAL A 36 -1.98 6.80 2.14
N LYS A 37 -2.35 6.50 3.37
CA LYS A 37 -1.42 6.16 4.46
C LYS A 37 -1.06 4.67 4.53
N ALA A 38 -1.87 3.82 3.90
CA ALA A 38 -1.73 2.38 3.96
C ALA A 38 -2.36 1.69 2.74
N LEU A 39 -1.73 0.61 2.31
CA LEU A 39 -2.24 -0.33 1.32
C LEU A 39 -2.60 -1.65 1.99
N PHE A 40 -3.72 -2.24 1.57
CA PHE A 40 -4.13 -3.59 1.95
C PHE A 40 -4.11 -4.53 0.76
N ALA A 41 -3.63 -5.75 0.96
CA ALA A 41 -3.73 -6.84 0.00
C ALA A 41 -4.33 -8.08 0.67
N LEU A 42 -5.22 -8.79 -0.04
CA LEU A 42 -5.83 -10.03 0.43
C LEU A 42 -5.43 -11.16 -0.51
N SER A 43 -4.75 -12.18 0.02
CA SER A 43 -4.28 -13.29 -0.80
C SER A 43 -4.33 -14.63 -0.08
N THR A 44 -4.81 -15.66 -0.78
CA THR A 44 -4.73 -17.05 -0.31
C THR A 44 -3.41 -17.72 -0.67
N GLN A 45 -2.81 -17.34 -1.80
CA GLN A 45 -1.65 -18.05 -2.34
C GLN A 45 -0.44 -17.14 -2.57
N ALA A 46 -0.61 -15.86 -2.88
CA ALA A 46 0.49 -14.96 -3.26
C ALA A 46 1.02 -14.11 -2.08
N PHE A 47 0.65 -14.44 -0.84
CA PHE A 47 1.03 -13.65 0.34
C PHE A 47 2.55 -13.55 0.54
N THR A 48 3.31 -14.61 0.23
CA THR A 48 4.78 -14.60 0.30
C THR A 48 5.40 -13.61 -0.69
N TYR A 49 4.78 -13.42 -1.86
CA TYR A 49 5.23 -12.42 -2.84
C TYR A 49 5.06 -11.00 -2.31
N PHE A 50 3.88 -10.67 -1.78
CA PHE A 50 3.63 -9.36 -1.19
C PHE A 50 4.54 -9.05 -0.01
N GLN A 51 4.86 -10.05 0.83
CA GLN A 51 5.82 -9.88 1.91
C GLN A 51 7.25 -9.68 1.37
N SER A 52 7.74 -10.60 0.54
CA SER A 52 9.15 -10.61 0.11
C SER A 52 9.50 -9.56 -0.95
N LYS A 53 8.57 -9.22 -1.85
CA LYS A 53 8.81 -8.28 -2.97
C LYS A 53 8.09 -6.96 -2.78
N GLY A 54 6.95 -6.96 -2.08
CA GLY A 54 6.16 -5.77 -1.81
C GLY A 54 6.45 -5.11 -0.47
N GLY A 55 7.10 -5.78 0.48
CA GLY A 55 7.31 -5.23 1.83
C GLY A 55 6.01 -5.08 2.62
N PHE A 56 5.01 -5.92 2.34
CA PHE A 56 3.80 -6.02 3.16
C PHE A 56 4.09 -6.88 4.40
N SER A 57 3.31 -6.66 5.44
CA SER A 57 3.30 -7.50 6.65
C SER A 57 1.91 -8.10 6.84
N GLU A 58 1.84 -9.29 7.43
CA GLU A 58 0.55 -9.88 7.79
C GLU A 58 -0.15 -9.01 8.85
N ALA A 59 -1.45 -8.85 8.69
CA ALA A 59 -2.33 -8.07 9.54
C ALA A 59 -3.62 -8.86 9.77
N GLY A 60 -4.33 -8.55 10.85
CA GLY A 60 -5.65 -9.12 11.06
C GLY A 60 -6.76 -8.37 10.31
N PRO A 61 -7.90 -9.01 10.06
CA PRO A 61 -9.05 -8.40 9.40
C PRO A 61 -9.64 -7.21 10.18
N GLU A 62 -9.33 -7.10 11.48
CA GLU A 62 -9.69 -5.97 12.35
C GLU A 62 -9.03 -4.64 11.96
N LEU A 63 -8.03 -4.66 11.08
CA LEU A 63 -7.44 -3.45 10.51
C LEU A 63 -8.08 -3.04 9.17
N LEU A 64 -8.88 -3.92 8.55
CA LEU A 64 -9.63 -3.57 7.36
C LEU A 64 -10.69 -2.51 7.69
N PRO A 65 -10.93 -1.55 6.79
CA PRO A 65 -12.07 -0.64 6.92
C PRO A 65 -13.39 -1.42 6.99
N PRO A 66 -14.41 -0.94 7.73
CA PRO A 66 -15.61 -1.72 8.04
C PRO A 66 -16.31 -2.31 6.81
N ALA A 67 -16.52 -1.49 5.77
CA ALA A 67 -17.12 -1.93 4.51
C ALA A 67 -16.30 -3.00 3.77
N ARG A 68 -14.96 -2.99 3.94
CA ARG A 68 -14.08 -3.99 3.35
C ARG A 68 -14.02 -5.27 4.19
N ARG A 69 -14.09 -5.16 5.51
CA ARG A 69 -14.14 -6.29 6.46
C ARG A 69 -15.37 -7.14 6.25
N GLU A 70 -16.54 -6.51 6.17
CA GLU A 70 -17.81 -7.20 5.92
C GLU A 70 -17.73 -8.05 4.64
N LYS A 71 -17.24 -7.45 3.54
CA LYS A 71 -17.03 -8.17 2.27
C LYS A 71 -15.99 -9.30 2.39
N TYR A 72 -14.96 -9.13 3.22
CA TYR A 72 -13.96 -10.17 3.46
C TYR A 72 -14.58 -11.37 4.19
N GLU A 73 -15.33 -11.11 5.26
CA GLU A 73 -16.00 -12.12 6.09
C GLU A 73 -17.03 -12.91 5.27
N GLN A 74 -17.86 -12.21 4.50
CA GLN A 74 -18.85 -12.83 3.61
C GLN A 74 -18.23 -13.70 2.51
N SER A 75 -16.98 -13.44 2.11
CA SER A 75 -16.39 -14.15 0.98
C SER A 75 -16.07 -15.62 1.27
N GLY A 76 -15.84 -16.00 2.54
CA GLY A 76 -15.42 -17.35 2.93
C GLY A 76 -14.05 -17.80 2.39
N ARG A 77 -13.32 -16.94 1.67
CA ARG A 77 -12.08 -17.29 0.94
C ARG A 77 -10.86 -17.54 1.83
N LYS A 78 -10.96 -17.27 3.13
CA LYS A 78 -9.86 -17.41 4.12
C LYS A 78 -8.52 -16.83 3.62
N SER A 79 -8.57 -15.64 3.02
CA SER A 79 -7.36 -14.97 2.51
C SER A 79 -6.56 -14.36 3.66
N LYS A 80 -5.23 -14.41 3.61
CA LYS A 80 -4.40 -13.62 4.52
C LYS A 80 -4.59 -12.14 4.21
N VAL A 81 -4.75 -11.33 5.25
CA VAL A 81 -4.78 -9.87 5.16
C VAL A 81 -3.36 -9.35 5.32
N LEU A 82 -2.94 -8.49 4.41
CA LEU A 82 -1.60 -7.94 4.36
C LEU A 82 -1.68 -6.42 4.34
N LEU A 83 -0.81 -5.76 5.09
CA LEU A 83 -0.75 -4.31 5.25
C LEU A 83 0.63 -3.80 4.85
N LYS A 84 0.67 -2.68 4.14
CA LYS A 84 1.89 -1.88 3.97
C LYS A 84 1.59 -0.42 4.28
N ARG A 85 2.40 0.20 5.14
CA ARG A 85 2.34 1.64 5.38
C ARG A 85 2.99 2.38 4.22
N ILE A 86 2.34 3.42 3.74
CA ILE A 86 2.87 4.31 2.72
C ILE A 86 3.39 5.55 3.44
N GLN A 87 4.69 5.79 3.31
CA GLN A 87 5.26 7.04 3.79
C GLN A 87 4.70 8.18 2.93
N PRO A 88 4.21 9.27 3.55
CA PRO A 88 3.87 10.46 2.80
C PRO A 88 5.12 10.95 2.02
N PRO A 89 4.94 11.65 0.90
CA PRO A 89 6.06 12.27 0.22
C PRO A 89 6.85 13.11 1.24
N PRO A 90 8.21 13.10 1.19
CA PRO A 90 9.00 13.92 2.08
C PRO A 90 8.51 15.36 1.94
N ASN A 91 7.98 15.86 3.04
CA ASN A 91 7.58 17.23 3.24
C ASN A 91 8.73 18.13 2.76
N THR A 92 8.50 18.83 1.66
CA THR A 92 9.32 19.96 1.21
C THR A 92 9.06 21.12 2.15
N THR A 93 9.40 20.98 3.43
CA THR A 93 9.47 22.11 4.35
C THR A 93 10.55 23.03 3.82
N GLY A 94 10.13 24.24 3.44
CA GLY A 94 10.85 25.15 2.59
C GLY A 94 12.29 25.41 3.01
N THR A 95 13.18 25.33 2.02
CA THR A 95 14.33 26.21 1.88
C THR A 95 13.81 27.65 1.89
N THR A 96 13.68 28.26 3.07
CA THR A 96 13.76 29.72 3.16
C THR A 96 15.23 30.03 3.44
N SER A 97 15.91 30.29 2.34
CA SER A 97 17.11 31.11 2.28
C SER A 97 16.94 32.35 3.16
N SER A 98 17.72 32.47 4.23
CA SER A 98 18.07 33.75 4.82
C SER A 98 19.52 34.07 4.46
N PRO A 99 19.79 34.92 3.45
CA PRO A 99 21.03 35.66 3.38
C PRO A 99 20.89 36.87 4.30
N GLY A 100 21.22 36.69 5.57
CA GLY A 100 21.26 37.74 6.57
C GLY A 100 22.70 38.07 6.94
N ILE A 101 23.45 38.65 5.99
CA ILE A 101 24.65 39.44 6.30
C ILE A 101 24.17 40.65 7.10
N ASN A 102 24.78 40.89 8.26
CA ASN A 102 25.32 42.19 8.74
C ASN A 102 25.26 42.31 10.27
N PRO A 103 26.07 43.19 10.88
CA PRO A 103 27.37 43.73 10.46
C PRO A 103 28.52 43.28 11.40
#